data_AF-A0A564Q9V1-F1
#
_entry.id   AF-A0A564Q9V1-F1
#
_cell.length_a   1.000
_cell.length_b   1.000
_cell.length_c   1.000
_cell.angle_alpha   90.00
_cell.angle_beta   90.00
_cell.angle_gamma   90.00
#
_symmetry.space_group_name_H-M   'P 1'
#
loop_
_entity.id
_entity.type
_entity.pdbx_description
1 polymer ?
#
loop_
_entity_poly.entity_id
_entity_poly.type
_entity_poly.pdbx_seq_one_letter_code
_entity_poly.pdbx_strand_id
1 'polypeptide(L)'
;MATFFGLVAAGLAIALKDPVTNIVGWFFIMVRQPLAVGDRIQIGDHAGDVIDTRLFQFSLLEIGNWVDADQSTGRVIHIPNEKIFTEILANYSQGFQYIWNEVPVLITFESNWKRAKEILQKIANKHAEHRSELAQKRIKEESRRFMIFYSQLTPIVYTSVRDSGVLLTMRYLCEPRRRRGSEEVIWEEILEEFGRCGDIDLAYPTQRFFDNRKEGKPETKPFTDNKET
;
A
#
# COMPACT_ATOMS: atom_id res chain seq x y z
N MET A 1 30.85 49.79 17.56
CA MET A 1 30.78 48.63 18.47
C MET A 1 29.46 47.87 18.35
N ALA A 2 28.29 48.51 18.50
CA ALA A 2 26.99 47.84 18.39
C ALA A 2 26.77 47.08 17.06
N THR A 3 27.16 47.68 15.93
CA THR A 3 27.08 47.05 14.59
C THR A 3 27.95 45.81 14.46
N PHE A 4 29.15 45.80 15.04
CA PHE A 4 30.05 44.64 15.02
C PHE A 4 29.47 43.47 15.82
N PHE A 5 28.95 43.74 17.03
CA PHE A 5 28.27 42.72 17.83
C PHE A 5 27.00 42.20 17.14
N GLY A 6 26.24 43.06 16.46
CA GLY A 6 25.07 42.66 15.68
C GLY A 6 25.43 41.69 14.54
N LEU A 7 26.52 41.97 13.80
CA LEU A 7 26.99 41.08 12.73
C LEU A 7 27.49 39.74 13.26
N VAL A 8 28.26 39.75 14.35
CA VAL A 8 28.75 38.51 14.99
C VAL A 8 27.59 37.67 15.53
N ALA A 9 26.60 38.30 16.16
CA ALA A 9 25.40 37.61 16.67
C ALA A 9 24.57 37.01 15.53
N ALA A 10 24.39 37.74 14.43
CA ALA A 10 23.68 37.23 13.25
C ALA A 10 24.40 36.02 12.63
N GLY A 11 25.73 36.08 12.50
CA GLY A 11 26.54 34.96 12.03
C GLY A 11 26.42 33.73 12.92
N LEU A 12 26.46 33.93 14.24
CA LEU A 12 26.30 32.85 15.21
C LEU A 12 24.90 32.23 15.17
N ALA A 13 23.85 33.05 15.03
CA ALA A 13 22.48 32.58 14.91
C ALA A 13 22.28 31.71 13.68
N ILE A 14 22.87 32.09 12.53
CA ILE A 14 22.81 31.29 11.30
C ILE A 14 23.55 29.96 11.49
N ALA A 15 24.74 29.98 12.09
CA ALA A 15 25.54 28.78 12.30
C ALA A 15 24.89 27.78 13.29
N LEU A 16 24.18 28.28 14.30
CA LEU A 16 23.53 27.44 15.32
C LEU A 16 22.10 27.03 14.95
N LYS A 17 21.56 27.49 13.82
CA LYS A 17 20.18 27.22 13.42
C LYS A 17 19.88 25.72 13.45
N ASP A 18 20.67 24.90 12.79
CA ASP A 18 20.34 23.48 12.60
C ASP A 18 20.51 22.66 13.90
N PRO A 19 21.61 22.79 14.68
CA PRO A 19 21.72 22.14 16.00
C PRO A 19 20.58 22.52 16.96
N VAL A 20 20.23 23.80 17.02
CA VAL A 20 19.13 24.29 17.88
C VAL A 20 17.78 23.73 17.40
N THR A 21 17.53 23.74 16.09
CA THR A 21 16.29 23.20 15.51
C THR A 21 16.15 21.71 15.79
N ASN A 22 17.25 20.94 15.74
CA ASN A 22 17.24 19.52 16.07
C ASN A 22 16.94 19.25 17.55
N ILE A 23 17.43 20.07 18.48
CA ILE A 23 17.10 19.96 19.91
C ILE A 23 15.63 20.28 20.15
N VAL A 24 15.10 21.33 19.49
CA VAL A 24 13.67 21.66 19.55
C VAL A 24 12.82 20.53 18.97
N GLY A 25 13.26 19.92 17.87
CA GLY A 25 12.64 18.75 17.25
C GLY A 25 12.62 17.55 18.19
N TRP A 26 13.73 17.27 18.87
CA TRP A 26 13.80 16.22 19.89
C TRP A 26 12.81 16.46 21.03
N PHE A 27 12.78 17.67 21.57
CA PHE A 27 11.84 18.02 22.64
C PHE A 27 10.38 17.89 22.18
N PHE A 28 10.08 18.30 20.95
CA PHE A 28 8.78 18.11 20.34
C PHE A 28 8.40 16.63 20.21
N ILE A 29 9.32 15.78 19.74
CA ILE A 29 9.12 14.32 19.65
C ILE A 29 8.80 13.75 21.04
N MET A 30 9.57 14.13 22.06
CA MET A 30 9.37 13.63 23.43
C MET A 30 8.03 14.06 24.04
N VAL A 31 7.61 15.31 23.84
CA VAL A 31 6.40 15.86 24.47
C VAL A 31 5.13 15.48 23.70
N ARG A 32 5.16 15.53 22.37
CA ARG A 32 3.98 15.30 21.52
C ARG A 32 3.86 13.87 21.03
N GLN A 33 4.94 13.10 21.11
CA GLN A 33 5.03 11.71 20.61
C GLN A 33 4.34 11.50 19.24
N PRO A 34 4.70 12.30 18.21
CA PRO A 34 4.25 12.07 16.84
C PRO A 34 4.82 10.74 16.26
N LEU A 35 5.90 10.24 16.84
CA LEU A 35 6.50 8.94 16.59
C LEU A 35 7.07 8.40 17.91
N ALA A 36 7.11 7.08 18.06
CA ALA A 36 7.73 6.38 19.16
C ALA A 36 8.60 5.21 18.67
N VAL A 37 9.55 4.77 19.50
CA VAL A 37 10.34 3.55 19.22
C VAL A 37 9.39 2.36 19.06
N GLY A 38 9.54 1.64 17.95
CA GLY A 38 8.68 0.54 17.54
C GLY A 38 7.59 0.93 16.53
N ASP A 39 7.37 2.21 16.27
CA ASP A 39 6.43 2.64 15.23
C ASP A 39 7.00 2.40 13.84
N ARG A 40 6.16 1.90 12.93
CA ARG A 40 6.44 1.97 11.49
C ARG A 40 5.99 3.32 10.97
N ILE A 41 6.91 4.08 10.37
CA ILE A 41 6.67 5.43 9.85
C ILE A 41 7.27 5.61 8.46
N GLN A 42 6.81 6.64 7.76
CA GLN A 42 7.46 7.22 6.58
C GLN A 42 7.64 8.72 6.83
N ILE A 43 8.85 9.22 6.63
CA ILE A 43 9.15 10.65 6.63
C ILE A 43 9.88 10.99 5.33
N GLY A 44 9.28 11.90 4.55
CA GLY A 44 9.73 12.15 3.18
C GLY A 44 9.75 10.85 2.37
N ASP A 45 10.91 10.53 1.80
CA ASP A 45 11.14 9.32 0.98
C ASP A 45 11.66 8.12 1.81
N HIS A 46 11.84 8.28 3.12
CA HIS A 46 12.39 7.25 3.99
C HIS A 46 11.28 6.58 4.79
N ALA A 47 11.11 5.26 4.61
CA ALA A 47 10.19 4.43 5.38
C ALA A 47 10.96 3.43 6.24
N GLY A 48 10.45 3.15 7.44
CA GLY A 48 11.09 2.20 8.34
C GLY A 48 10.43 2.08 9.70
N ASP A 49 10.97 1.20 10.53
CA ASP A 49 10.60 1.09 11.95
C ASP A 49 11.54 1.97 12.79
N VAL A 50 10.99 2.82 13.67
CA VAL A 50 11.78 3.64 14.59
C VAL A 50 12.48 2.74 15.60
N ILE A 51 13.80 2.80 15.66
CA ILE A 51 14.60 1.98 16.60
C ILE A 51 15.19 2.80 17.75
N ASP A 52 15.39 4.10 17.56
CA ASP A 52 16.02 4.97 18.55
C ASP A 52 15.70 6.45 18.29
N THR A 53 15.67 7.26 19.35
CA THR A 53 15.44 8.70 19.31
C THR A 53 16.49 9.41 20.18
N ARG A 54 17.37 10.19 19.55
CA ARG A 54 18.49 10.91 20.20
C ARG A 54 18.32 12.42 20.08
N LEU A 55 19.15 13.17 20.79
CA LEU A 55 19.08 14.64 20.90
C LEU A 55 19.08 15.36 19.54
N PHE A 56 19.85 14.87 18.57
CA PHE A 56 19.98 15.52 17.25
C PHE A 56 19.33 14.75 16.10
N GLN A 57 19.00 13.48 16.32
CA GLN A 57 18.49 12.61 15.26
C GLN A 57 17.66 11.46 15.84
N PHE A 58 16.77 10.88 15.05
CA PHE A 58 16.17 9.58 15.30
C PHE A 58 16.63 8.58 14.25
N SER A 59 16.47 7.29 14.54
CA SER A 59 16.97 6.22 13.69
C SER A 59 15.85 5.31 13.25
N LEU A 60 15.83 4.96 11.96
CA LEU A 60 14.90 4.02 11.36
C LEU A 60 15.65 2.77 10.91
N LEU A 61 15.06 1.60 11.11
CA LEU A 61 15.40 0.41 10.35
C LEU A 61 14.63 0.46 9.03
N GLU A 62 15.34 0.69 7.93
CA GLU A 62 14.76 0.95 6.60
C GLU A 62 13.93 -0.24 6.10
N ILE A 63 12.79 0.08 5.48
CA ILE A 63 12.00 -0.83 4.67
C ILE A 63 11.85 -0.28 3.24
N GLY A 64 11.74 -1.17 2.26
CA GLY A 64 11.57 -0.77 0.85
C GLY A 64 12.83 -0.16 0.23
N ASN A 65 12.66 0.64 -0.83
CA ASN A 65 13.70 1.33 -1.62
C ASN A 65 14.65 0.40 -2.43
N TRP A 66 15.29 -0.57 -1.78
CA TRP A 66 16.21 -1.53 -2.41
C TRP A 66 15.59 -2.91 -2.67
N VAL A 67 14.50 -3.21 -1.99
CA VAL A 67 13.74 -4.46 -2.14
C VAL A 67 12.32 -4.07 -2.52
N ASP A 68 11.80 -4.67 -3.59
CA ASP A 68 10.37 -4.61 -3.91
C ASP A 68 9.60 -5.36 -2.82
N ALA A 69 9.28 -4.64 -1.74
CA ALA A 69 8.31 -4.91 -0.69
C ALA A 69 8.64 -4.11 0.59
N ASP A 70 7.67 -4.04 1.51
CA ASP A 70 7.80 -3.49 2.88
C ASP A 70 8.66 -4.37 3.83
N GLN A 71 9.74 -4.97 3.32
CA GLN A 71 10.70 -5.78 4.08
C GLN A 71 11.90 -4.95 4.51
N SER A 72 12.47 -5.33 5.66
CA SER A 72 13.67 -4.68 6.19
C SER A 72 14.85 -4.90 5.25
N THR A 73 15.54 -3.82 4.89
CA THR A 73 16.78 -3.89 4.11
C THR A 73 18.00 -4.18 4.99
N GLY A 74 17.83 -4.14 6.31
CA GLY A 74 18.92 -4.20 7.29
C GLY A 74 19.71 -2.88 7.43
N ARG A 75 19.38 -1.84 6.66
CA ARG A 75 20.02 -0.53 6.78
C ARG A 75 19.41 0.28 7.92
N VAL A 76 20.25 0.96 8.67
CA VAL A 76 19.82 1.96 9.66
C VAL A 76 19.98 3.34 9.05
N ILE A 77 18.88 4.10 8.98
CA ILE A 77 18.86 5.47 8.51
C ILE A 77 18.80 6.39 9.72
N HIS A 78 19.73 7.33 9.82
CA HIS A 78 19.71 8.38 10.83
C HIS A 78 19.14 9.66 10.23
N ILE A 79 18.06 10.16 10.82
CA ILE A 79 17.31 11.31 10.32
C ILE A 79 17.42 12.44 11.34
N PRO A 80 17.89 13.63 10.95
CA PRO A 80 17.89 14.80 11.82
C PRO A 80 16.48 15.11 12.34
N ASN A 81 16.36 15.40 13.63
CA ASN A 81 15.06 15.71 14.25
C ASN A 81 14.36 16.92 13.61
N GLU A 82 15.09 17.87 13.04
CA GLU A 82 14.53 19.03 12.34
C GLU A 82 13.64 18.64 11.15
N LYS A 83 13.82 17.43 10.59
CA LYS A 83 13.00 16.92 9.48
C LYS A 83 11.54 16.79 9.85
N ILE A 84 11.21 16.61 11.13
CA ILE A 84 9.82 16.52 11.59
C ILE A 84 9.00 17.80 11.35
N PHE A 85 9.66 18.94 11.18
CA PHE A 85 9.01 20.23 10.91
C PHE A 85 8.95 20.57 9.41
N THR A 86 9.79 19.92 8.60
CA THR A 86 9.98 20.28 7.18
C THR A 86 9.43 19.22 6.23
N GLU A 87 9.28 17.99 6.70
CA GLU A 87 8.79 16.86 5.93
C GLU A 87 7.49 16.30 6.50
N ILE A 88 6.69 15.67 5.63
CA ILE A 88 5.46 14.99 6.03
C ILE A 88 5.84 13.70 6.75
N LEU A 89 5.27 13.49 7.93
CA LEU A 89 5.37 12.26 8.70
C LEU A 89 4.07 11.47 8.59
N ALA A 90 4.13 10.29 7.98
CA ALA A 90 3.06 9.30 8.00
C ALA A 90 3.39 8.20 9.02
N ASN A 91 2.49 7.97 9.97
CA ASN A 91 2.65 6.91 10.97
C ASN A 91 1.64 5.78 10.68
N TYR A 92 2.15 4.57 10.42
CA TYR A 92 1.33 3.40 10.09
C TYR A 92 0.90 2.60 11.33
N SER A 93 1.46 2.92 12.51
CA SER A 93 1.29 2.15 13.74
C SER A 93 0.54 2.93 14.82
N GLN A 94 0.50 4.25 14.74
CA GLN A 94 -0.16 5.09 15.71
C GLN A 94 -1.69 5.02 15.54
N GLY A 95 -2.36 4.57 16.60
CA GLY A 95 -3.81 4.48 16.62
C GLY A 95 -4.35 3.19 15.99
N PHE A 96 -4.40 3.15 14.66
CA PHE A 96 -4.95 2.00 13.92
C PHE A 96 -3.83 1.21 13.24
N GLN A 97 -3.44 0.09 13.84
CA GLN A 97 -2.31 -0.75 13.38
C GLN A 97 -2.59 -1.58 12.11
N TYR A 98 -3.53 -1.14 11.28
CA TYR A 98 -3.91 -1.84 10.05
C TYR A 98 -3.95 -0.86 8.88
N ILE A 99 -3.48 -1.34 7.74
CA ILE A 99 -3.54 -0.65 6.46
C ILE A 99 -4.43 -1.43 5.51
N TRP A 100 -5.00 -0.72 4.54
CA TRP A 100 -5.65 -1.35 3.40
C TRP A 100 -4.59 -1.79 2.42
N ASN A 101 -4.49 -3.09 2.17
CA ASN A 101 -3.70 -3.65 1.08
C ASN A 101 -4.60 -3.97 -0.11
N GLU A 102 -4.07 -3.77 -1.31
CA GLU A 102 -4.74 -4.09 -2.56
C GLU A 102 -3.90 -5.07 -3.37
N VAL A 103 -4.53 -6.17 -3.81
CA VAL A 103 -3.90 -7.19 -4.66
C VAL A 103 -4.62 -7.19 -6.02
N PRO A 104 -4.00 -6.63 -7.07
CA PRO A 104 -4.57 -6.58 -8.41
C PRO A 104 -4.39 -7.91 -9.14
N VAL A 105 -5.48 -8.53 -9.57
CA VAL A 105 -5.48 -9.77 -10.36
C VAL A 105 -6.10 -9.49 -11.72
N LEU A 106 -5.28 -9.54 -12.77
CA LEU A 106 -5.73 -9.27 -14.13
C LEU A 106 -6.02 -10.59 -14.85
N ILE A 107 -7.25 -10.75 -15.35
CA ILE A 107 -7.71 -11.92 -16.10
C ILE A 107 -8.11 -11.55 -17.53
N THR A 108 -8.05 -12.49 -18.47
CA THR A 108 -8.40 -12.26 -19.88
C THR A 108 -9.87 -11.85 -20.05
N PHE A 109 -10.23 -11.26 -21.20
CA PHE A 109 -11.63 -10.91 -21.50
C PHE A 109 -12.51 -12.14 -21.72
N GLU A 110 -11.92 -13.25 -22.14
CA GLU A 110 -12.54 -14.54 -22.37
C GLU A 110 -12.83 -15.29 -21.06
N SER A 111 -12.14 -14.92 -19.97
CA SER A 111 -12.32 -15.54 -18.66
C SER A 111 -13.69 -15.28 -18.06
N ASN A 112 -14.20 -16.23 -17.28
CA ASN A 112 -15.40 -16.04 -16.47
C ASN A 112 -15.11 -15.14 -15.26
N TRP A 113 -15.14 -13.83 -15.49
CA TRP A 113 -14.79 -12.84 -14.45
C TRP A 113 -15.69 -12.89 -13.21
N LYS A 114 -16.95 -13.33 -13.36
CA LYS A 114 -17.87 -13.48 -12.22
C LYS A 114 -17.40 -14.61 -11.30
N ARG A 115 -17.07 -15.77 -11.88
CA ARG A 115 -16.53 -16.92 -11.14
C ARG A 115 -15.19 -16.56 -10.51
N ALA A 116 -14.29 -15.92 -11.25
CA ALA A 116 -13.02 -15.44 -10.71
C ALA A 116 -13.23 -14.51 -9.51
N LYS A 117 -14.15 -13.54 -9.62
CA LYS A 117 -14.50 -12.63 -8.53
C LYS A 117 -15.02 -13.37 -7.29
N GLU A 118 -15.86 -14.39 -7.46
CA GLU A 118 -16.36 -15.21 -6.35
C GLU A 118 -15.23 -15.98 -5.65
N ILE A 119 -14.30 -16.56 -6.42
CA ILE A 119 -13.12 -17.26 -5.88
C ILE A 119 -12.25 -16.26 -5.09
N LEU A 120 -11.90 -15.12 -5.68
CA LEU A 120 -11.10 -14.09 -5.02
C LEU A 120 -11.78 -13.57 -3.75
N GLN A 121 -13.10 -13.40 -3.75
CA GLN A 121 -13.84 -12.97 -2.57
C GLN A 121 -13.79 -14.01 -1.44
N LYS A 122 -13.86 -15.31 -1.77
CA LYS A 122 -13.71 -16.41 -0.81
C LYS A 122 -12.30 -16.44 -0.21
N ILE A 123 -11.27 -16.32 -1.04
CA ILE A 123 -9.87 -16.25 -0.59
C ILE A 123 -9.68 -15.04 0.34
N ALA A 124 -10.19 -13.87 -0.06
CA ALA A 124 -10.09 -12.65 0.73
C ALA A 124 -10.74 -12.81 2.12
N ASN A 125 -11.95 -13.38 2.17
CA ASN A 125 -12.67 -13.63 3.41
C ASN A 125 -11.94 -14.63 4.31
N LYS A 126 -11.46 -15.75 3.75
CA LYS A 126 -10.69 -16.77 4.49
C LYS A 126 -9.47 -16.16 5.20
N HIS A 127 -8.71 -15.32 4.52
CA HIS A 127 -7.51 -14.68 5.09
C HIS A 127 -7.84 -13.53 6.05
N ALA A 128 -9.04 -12.93 5.96
CA ALA A 128 -9.52 -11.95 6.93
C ALA A 128 -10.17 -12.57 8.18
N GLU A 129 -10.77 -13.76 8.04
CA GLU A 129 -11.44 -14.51 9.11
C GLU A 129 -10.47 -15.14 10.11
N HIS A 130 -9.19 -15.34 9.74
CA HIS A 130 -8.17 -15.84 10.67
C HIS A 130 -7.82 -14.85 11.80
N ARG A 131 -8.50 -13.70 11.87
CA ARG A 131 -8.41 -12.76 12.98
C ARG A 131 -9.49 -13.07 14.01
N SER A 132 -9.08 -13.29 15.25
CA SER A 132 -10.01 -13.57 16.36
C SER A 132 -11.15 -12.53 16.41
N GLU A 133 -12.33 -12.94 16.86
CA GLU A 133 -13.47 -12.01 17.04
C GLU A 133 -13.07 -10.79 17.91
N LEU A 134 -12.16 -10.99 18.86
CA LEU A 134 -11.58 -9.93 19.69
C LEU A 134 -10.76 -8.93 18.87
N ALA A 135 -9.96 -9.40 17.90
CA ALA A 135 -9.22 -8.53 16.98
C ALA A 135 -10.19 -7.74 16.10
N GLN A 136 -11.25 -8.36 15.57
CA GLN A 136 -12.25 -7.66 14.77
C GLN A 136 -13.01 -6.59 15.58
N LYS A 137 -13.37 -6.87 16.83
CA LYS A 137 -13.98 -5.88 17.73
C LYS A 137 -13.05 -4.70 18.00
N ARG A 138 -11.77 -4.96 18.32
CA ARG A 138 -10.77 -3.90 18.52
C ARG A 138 -10.58 -3.06 17.27
N ILE A 139 -10.49 -3.68 16.09
CA ILE A 139 -10.39 -2.97 14.81
C ILE A 139 -11.59 -2.04 14.62
N LYS A 140 -12.81 -2.50 14.93
CA LYS A 140 -14.04 -1.72 14.80
C LYS A 140 -14.15 -0.59 15.82
N GLU A 141 -13.64 -0.78 17.03
CA GLU A 141 -13.60 0.24 18.07
C GLU A 141 -12.55 1.32 17.75
N GLU A 142 -11.36 0.91 17.33
CA GLU A 142 -10.29 1.81 16.91
C GLU A 142 -10.67 2.58 15.63
N SER A 143 -11.28 1.94 14.62
CA SER A 143 -11.71 2.63 13.40
C SER A 143 -12.72 3.75 13.67
N ARG A 144 -13.60 3.57 14.67
CA ARG A 144 -14.54 4.60 15.13
C ARG A 144 -13.84 5.79 15.78
N ARG A 145 -12.78 5.54 16.57
CA ARG A 145 -11.98 6.61 17.21
C ARG A 145 -11.27 7.50 16.19
N PHE A 146 -10.78 6.90 15.09
CA PHE A 146 -10.13 7.64 14.01
C PHE A 146 -11.10 8.22 12.96
N MET A 147 -12.42 8.19 13.23
CA MET A 147 -13.46 8.63 12.29
C MET A 147 -13.30 7.99 10.90
N ILE A 148 -12.79 6.77 10.86
CA ILE A 148 -12.68 5.99 9.63
C ILE A 148 -14.07 5.40 9.36
N PHE A 149 -14.92 6.20 8.70
CA PHE A 149 -16.29 5.83 8.31
C PHE A 149 -16.31 4.84 7.13
N TYR A 150 -15.62 3.69 7.23
CA TYR A 150 -15.88 2.60 6.31
C TYR A 150 -17.05 1.77 6.85
N SER A 151 -18.11 1.61 6.04
CA SER A 151 -19.28 0.81 6.40
C SER A 151 -18.96 -0.69 6.50
N GLN A 152 -17.82 -1.13 5.93
CA GLN A 152 -17.43 -2.53 5.84
C GLN A 152 -15.90 -2.66 5.99
N LEU A 153 -15.45 -3.18 7.15
CA LEU A 153 -14.06 -3.61 7.40
C LEU A 153 -13.75 -4.96 6.73
N THR A 154 -14.75 -5.55 6.07
CA THR A 154 -14.68 -6.83 5.39
C THR A 154 -13.93 -6.68 4.06
N PRO A 155 -13.18 -7.70 3.64
CA PRO A 155 -12.56 -7.69 2.32
C PRO A 155 -13.58 -7.53 1.20
N ILE A 156 -13.18 -6.86 0.13
CA ILE A 156 -14.02 -6.64 -1.05
C ILE A 156 -13.21 -6.78 -2.33
N VAL A 157 -13.82 -7.34 -3.37
CA VAL A 157 -13.22 -7.39 -4.71
C VAL A 157 -13.86 -6.36 -5.63
N TYR A 158 -13.07 -5.36 -6.02
CA TYR A 158 -13.46 -4.38 -7.03
C TYR A 158 -13.24 -4.93 -8.43
N THR A 159 -14.04 -4.45 -9.39
CA THR A 159 -13.94 -4.85 -10.79
C THR A 159 -13.73 -3.61 -11.64
N SER A 160 -12.70 -3.61 -12.47
CA SER A 160 -12.46 -2.59 -13.48
C SER A 160 -11.93 -3.24 -14.76
N VAL A 161 -11.86 -2.48 -15.85
CA VAL A 161 -11.32 -2.96 -17.13
C VAL A 161 -9.95 -2.31 -17.38
N ARG A 162 -9.03 -3.05 -18.01
CA ARG A 162 -7.71 -2.61 -18.46
C ARG A 162 -7.48 -3.06 -19.90
N ASP A 163 -6.40 -2.60 -20.51
CA ASP A 163 -6.13 -2.82 -21.95
C ASP A 163 -6.10 -4.30 -22.34
N SER A 164 -5.62 -5.17 -21.46
CA SER A 164 -5.46 -6.60 -21.72
C SER A 164 -6.47 -7.50 -21.00
N GLY A 165 -7.46 -6.95 -20.28
CA GLY A 165 -8.42 -7.79 -19.58
C GLY A 165 -9.28 -7.11 -18.51
N VAL A 166 -9.94 -7.94 -17.70
CA VAL A 166 -10.71 -7.51 -16.53
C VAL A 166 -9.81 -7.53 -15.31
N LEU A 167 -9.66 -6.38 -14.64
CA LEU A 167 -8.89 -6.23 -13.42
C LEU A 167 -9.79 -6.42 -12.20
N LEU A 168 -9.51 -7.46 -11.42
CA LEU A 168 -10.14 -7.74 -10.14
C LEU A 168 -9.18 -7.35 -9.01
N THR A 169 -9.50 -6.30 -8.27
CA THR A 169 -8.66 -5.81 -7.17
C THR A 169 -9.24 -6.25 -5.84
N MET A 170 -8.56 -7.17 -5.16
CA MET A 170 -8.89 -7.55 -3.80
C MET A 170 -8.39 -6.48 -2.84
N ARG A 171 -9.27 -5.94 -1.99
CA ARG A 171 -8.92 -4.98 -0.94
C ARG A 171 -9.24 -5.58 0.43
N TYR A 172 -8.25 -5.63 1.32
CA TYR A 172 -8.38 -6.18 2.67
C TYR A 172 -7.50 -5.44 3.68
N LEU A 173 -7.81 -5.60 4.97
CA LEU A 173 -7.02 -5.01 6.06
C LEU A 173 -5.88 -5.94 6.49
N CYS A 174 -4.65 -5.45 6.53
CA CYS A 174 -3.51 -6.18 7.07
C CYS A 174 -2.66 -5.31 7.99
N GLU A 175 -1.90 -5.93 8.88
CA GLU A 175 -0.85 -5.22 9.62
C GLU A 175 0.25 -4.83 8.63
N PRO A 176 0.84 -3.61 8.72
CA PRO A 176 1.92 -3.18 7.83
C PRO A 176 3.06 -4.20 7.71
N ARG A 177 3.46 -4.83 8.83
CA ARG A 177 4.55 -5.82 8.87
C ARG A 177 4.20 -7.15 8.23
N ARG A 178 2.91 -7.48 8.13
CA ARG A 178 2.41 -8.74 7.55
C ARG A 178 1.99 -8.59 6.10
N ARG A 179 2.05 -7.39 5.52
CA ARG A 179 1.58 -7.11 4.15
C ARG A 179 2.13 -8.11 3.14
N ARG A 180 3.47 -8.21 3.03
CA ARG A 180 4.13 -9.14 2.09
C ARG A 180 3.73 -10.59 2.31
N GLY A 181 3.80 -11.08 3.55
CA GLY A 181 3.44 -12.47 3.85
C GLY A 181 1.97 -12.78 3.59
N SER A 182 1.07 -11.81 3.83
CA SER A 182 -0.35 -11.98 3.49
C SER A 182 -0.59 -12.00 1.98
N GLU A 183 0.15 -11.18 1.23
CA GLU A 183 0.05 -11.13 -0.22
C GLU A 183 0.61 -12.39 -0.88
N GLU A 184 1.71 -12.93 -0.37
CA GLU A 184 2.30 -14.21 -0.78
C GLU A 184 1.30 -15.35 -0.66
N VAL A 185 0.73 -15.56 0.54
CA VAL A 185 -0.25 -16.63 0.78
C VAL A 185 -1.51 -16.45 -0.08
N ILE A 186 -1.97 -15.21 -0.28
CA ILE A 186 -3.11 -14.91 -1.16
C ILE A 186 -2.77 -15.28 -2.60
N TRP A 187 -1.61 -14.88 -3.12
CA TRP A 187 -1.22 -15.18 -4.49
C TRP A 187 -1.03 -16.67 -4.76
N GLU A 188 -0.39 -17.40 -3.85
CA GLU A 188 -0.26 -18.85 -3.97
C GLU A 188 -1.63 -19.54 -4.07
N GLU A 189 -2.59 -19.15 -3.21
CA GLU A 189 -3.95 -19.70 -3.25
C GLU A 189 -4.71 -19.29 -4.52
N ILE A 190 -4.51 -18.07 -5.03
CA ILE A 190 -5.08 -17.63 -6.32
C ILE A 190 -4.56 -18.51 -7.45
N LEU A 191 -3.25 -18.74 -7.52
CA LEU A 191 -2.63 -19.55 -8.57
C LEU A 191 -3.14 -21.00 -8.53
N GLU A 192 -3.28 -21.58 -7.34
CA GLU A 192 -3.86 -22.91 -7.17
C GLU A 192 -5.32 -22.99 -7.62
N GLU A 193 -6.17 -22.06 -7.17
CA GLU A 193 -7.61 -22.08 -7.48
C GLU A 193 -7.88 -21.77 -8.95
N PHE A 194 -7.14 -20.83 -9.55
CA PHE A 194 -7.26 -20.54 -10.97
C PHE A 194 -6.73 -21.69 -11.81
N GLY A 195 -5.64 -22.35 -11.40
CA GLY A 195 -5.12 -23.54 -12.08
C GLY A 195 -6.08 -24.74 -12.09
N ARG A 196 -7.07 -24.78 -11.18
CA ARG A 196 -8.16 -25.78 -11.17
C ARG A 196 -9.32 -25.41 -12.10
N CYS A 197 -9.36 -24.20 -12.62
CA CYS A 197 -10.44 -23.69 -13.47
C CYS A 197 -9.98 -23.61 -14.93
N GLY A 198 -10.67 -24.32 -15.83
CA GLY A 198 -10.39 -24.25 -17.27
C GLY A 198 -10.98 -23.02 -17.98
N ASP A 199 -11.66 -22.13 -17.26
CA ASP A 199 -12.39 -20.95 -17.77
C ASP A 199 -11.85 -19.62 -17.20
N ILE A 200 -10.66 -19.63 -16.58
CA ILE A 200 -10.02 -18.47 -15.97
C ILE A 200 -8.54 -18.47 -16.33
N ASP A 201 -8.11 -17.46 -17.07
CA ASP A 201 -6.72 -17.26 -17.48
C ASP A 201 -6.22 -15.90 -16.99
N LEU A 202 -4.98 -15.88 -16.47
CA LEU A 202 -4.30 -14.64 -16.15
C LEU A 202 -3.93 -13.90 -17.44
N ALA A 203 -4.20 -12.60 -17.45
CA ALA A 203 -3.90 -11.78 -18.62
C ALA A 203 -2.43 -11.39 -18.67
N TYR A 204 -1.92 -11.30 -19.88
CA TYR A 204 -0.60 -10.78 -20.23
C TYR A 204 -0.75 -9.83 -21.43
N PRO A 205 0.19 -8.91 -21.67
CA PRO A 205 0.15 -8.05 -22.84
C PRO A 205 -0.02 -8.87 -24.12
N THR A 206 -1.17 -8.70 -24.79
CA THR A 206 -1.58 -9.52 -25.94
C THR A 206 -2.07 -8.64 -27.08
N GLN A 207 -1.81 -9.05 -28.31
CA GLN A 207 -2.36 -8.45 -29.52
C GLN A 207 -3.28 -9.45 -30.22
N ARG A 208 -4.56 -9.10 -30.39
CA ARG A 208 -5.53 -9.91 -31.12
C ARG A 208 -5.71 -9.38 -32.54
N PHE A 209 -5.44 -10.22 -33.52
CA PHE A 209 -5.87 -9.97 -34.90
C PHE A 209 -7.32 -10.41 -35.04
N PHE A 210 -8.19 -9.48 -35.46
CA PHE A 210 -9.63 -9.73 -35.57
C PHE A 210 -10.06 -9.73 -37.03
N ASP A 211 -10.60 -10.86 -37.50
CA ASP A 211 -11.26 -10.96 -38.81
C ASP A 211 -12.78 -10.85 -38.64
N ASN A 212 -13.33 -9.67 -38.94
CA ASN A 212 -14.76 -9.40 -38.81
C ASN A 212 -15.64 -10.36 -39.65
N ARG A 213 -15.12 -10.96 -40.74
CA ARG A 213 -15.90 -11.90 -41.57
C ARG A 213 -16.13 -13.22 -40.85
N LYS A 214 -15.18 -13.65 -40.02
CA LYS A 214 -15.24 -14.91 -39.29
C LYS A 214 -15.80 -14.75 -37.88
N GLU A 215 -15.34 -13.72 -37.18
CA GLU A 215 -15.54 -13.51 -35.73
C GLU A 215 -16.48 -12.34 -35.41
N GLY A 216 -16.96 -11.62 -36.43
CA GLY A 216 -17.92 -10.53 -36.28
C GLY A 216 -19.19 -10.96 -35.55
N LYS A 217 -19.83 -10.00 -34.89
CA LYS A 217 -21.18 -10.18 -34.38
C LYS A 217 -22.09 -10.59 -35.55
N PRO A 218 -23.17 -11.36 -35.31
CA PRO A 218 -24.05 -11.82 -36.39
C PRO A 218 -24.54 -10.68 -37.31
N GLU A 219 -24.76 -9.51 -36.73
CA GLU A 219 -25.21 -8.29 -37.40
C GLU A 219 -24.11 -7.58 -38.24
N THR A 220 -22.83 -7.89 -38.01
CA THR A 220 -21.69 -7.26 -38.69
C THR A 220 -21.04 -8.14 -39.75
N LYS A 221 -21.55 -9.36 -39.94
CA LYS A 221 -21.10 -10.27 -41.02
C LYS A 221 -21.70 -9.78 -42.34
N PRO A 222 -20.90 -9.63 -43.41
CA PRO A 222 -21.44 -9.28 -44.73
C PRO A 222 -22.43 -10.36 -45.17
N PHE A 223 -23.58 -9.95 -45.73
CA PHE A 223 -24.60 -10.85 -46.27
C PHE A 223 -23.94 -11.82 -47.25
N THR A 224 -23.88 -13.11 -46.91
CA THR A 224 -23.54 -14.15 -47.87
C THR A 224 -24.74 -14.33 -48.78
N ASP A 225 -24.69 -13.71 -49.96
CA ASP A 225 -25.63 -13.99 -51.05
C ASP A 225 -25.37 -15.42 -51.51
N ASN A 226 -26.19 -16.37 -51.06
CA ASN A 226 -26.17 -17.75 -51.55
C ASN A 226 -26.66 -17.74 -53.00
N LYS A 227 -25.75 -17.51 -53.95
CA LYS A 227 -25.92 -17.84 -55.36
C LYS A 227 -24.80 -18.77 -55.79
N GLU A 228 -25.17 -20.04 -55.93
CA GLU A 228 -24.57 -21.11 -56.76
C GLU A 228 -25.45 -22.35 -56.44
N THR A 229 -26.55 -22.60 -57.16
CA THR A 229 -26.67 -23.34 -58.45
C THR A 229 -25.56 -24.32 -58.75
#